data_AF-A0A066WI73-F1
#
_entry.id   AF-A0A066WI73-F1
#
_cell.length_a   1.000
_cell.length_b   1.000
_cell.length_c   1.000
_cell.angle_alpha   90.00
_cell.angle_beta   90.00
_cell.angle_gamma   90.00
#
_symmetry.space_group_name_H-M   'P 1'
#
loop_
_entity.id
_entity.type
_entity.pdbx_description
1 polymer ?
#
loop_
_entity_poly.entity_id
_entity_poly.type
_entity_poly.pdbx_seq_one_letter_code
_entity_poly.pdbx_strand_id
1 'polypeptide(L)'
;MKNDNRFCFFILVISLLFLSCEKTDKFENQWYSLDSNLKINKDRTFEFERFNSISSSISKGEWKIINDTLVLNSFENKGCYFYENYVLEPLNKIINKNKNCQPNQGYVNFKNEKFYIKDSILIYKSQKNIDESILRNSYSFSRKNRYRKL
;
A
#
# COMPACT_ATOMS: atom_id res chain seq x y z
N MET A 1 -18.86 49.98 -34.56
CA MET A 1 -17.75 49.26 -33.90
C MET A 1 -17.91 49.33 -32.39
N LYS A 2 -18.55 48.33 -31.77
CA LYS A 2 -18.64 48.20 -30.30
C LYS A 2 -19.17 46.82 -29.98
N ASN A 3 -18.36 45.76 -30.10
CA ASN A 3 -18.69 44.50 -29.43
C ASN A 3 -17.53 43.49 -29.24
N ASP A 4 -16.26 43.90 -29.28
CA ASP A 4 -15.17 42.91 -29.21
C ASP A 4 -14.70 42.62 -27.77
N ASN A 5 -14.90 43.56 -26.83
CA ASN A 5 -14.39 43.40 -25.45
C ASN A 5 -15.22 42.45 -24.58
N ARG A 6 -16.50 42.22 -24.89
CA ARG A 6 -17.36 41.30 -24.11
C ARG A 6 -17.04 39.84 -24.43
N PHE A 7 -16.69 39.53 -25.67
CA PHE A 7 -16.40 38.17 -26.11
C PHE A 7 -15.11 37.63 -25.47
N CYS A 8 -14.07 38.46 -25.38
CA CYS A 8 -12.82 38.09 -24.71
C CYS A 8 -13.00 37.82 -23.20
N PHE A 9 -13.90 38.55 -22.52
CA PHE A 9 -14.16 38.33 -21.10
C PHE A 9 -14.83 36.98 -20.83
N PHE A 10 -15.76 36.56 -21.70
CA PHE A 10 -16.39 35.24 -21.59
C PHE A 10 -15.39 34.09 -21.80
N ILE A 11 -14.44 34.23 -22.72
CA ILE A 11 -13.40 33.21 -22.96
C ILE A 11 -12.46 33.07 -21.74
N LEU A 12 -12.12 34.18 -21.08
CA LEU A 12 -11.27 34.19 -19.86
C LEU A 12 -11.96 33.55 -18.64
N VAL A 13 -13.27 33.73 -18.48
CA VAL A 13 -14.01 33.11 -17.37
C VAL A 13 -14.20 31.61 -17.59
N ILE A 14 -14.42 31.19 -18.84
CA ILE A 14 -14.52 29.77 -19.20
C ILE A 14 -13.19 29.04 -19.03
N SER A 15 -12.06 29.66 -19.36
CA SER A 15 -10.74 29.03 -19.19
C SER A 15 -10.33 28.85 -17.73
N LEU A 16 -10.81 29.71 -16.81
CA LEU A 16 -10.59 29.56 -15.36
C LEU A 16 -11.35 28.38 -14.75
N LEU A 17 -12.46 27.94 -15.35
CA LEU A 17 -13.25 26.80 -14.87
C LEU A 17 -12.62 25.43 -15.21
N PHE A 18 -11.69 25.36 -16.16
CA PHE A 18 -11.01 24.11 -16.55
C PHE A 18 -9.69 23.84 -15.81
N LEU A 19 -9.30 24.70 -14.85
CA LEU A 19 -8.06 24.53 -14.07
C LEU A 19 -8.19 23.58 -12.88
N SER A 20 -9.34 22.96 -12.65
CA SER A 20 -9.47 21.87 -11.67
C SER A 20 -8.90 20.56 -12.23
N CYS A 21 -7.61 20.59 -12.55
CA CYS A 21 -6.83 19.39 -12.83
C CYS A 21 -6.56 18.71 -11.49
N GLU A 22 -7.49 17.89 -11.02
CA GLU A 22 -7.15 16.87 -10.04
C GLU A 22 -6.12 15.96 -10.69
N LYS A 23 -4.85 16.09 -10.25
CA LYS A 23 -3.82 15.08 -10.49
C LYS A 23 -4.28 13.79 -9.79
N THR A 24 -5.14 13.05 -10.47
CA THR A 24 -5.42 11.67 -10.12
C THR A 24 -4.18 10.89 -10.56
N ASP A 25 -3.17 10.87 -9.70
CA ASP A 25 -2.09 9.90 -9.82
C ASP A 25 -2.74 8.52 -9.68
N LYS A 26 -3.09 7.93 -10.83
CA LYS A 26 -3.68 6.59 -10.96
C LYS A 26 -2.58 5.55 -10.69
N PHE A 27 -2.00 5.62 -9.50
CA PHE A 27 -0.95 4.72 -9.06
C PHE A 27 -1.60 3.47 -8.47
N GLU A 28 -1.87 2.52 -9.35
CA GLU A 28 -2.31 1.16 -9.01
C GLU A 28 -1.16 0.21 -9.29
N ASN A 29 -0.86 -0.66 -8.34
CA ASN A 29 0.29 -1.55 -8.49
C ASN A 29 0.12 -2.80 -7.62
N GLN A 30 0.81 -3.87 -8.00
CA GLN A 30 0.80 -5.11 -7.26
C GLN A 30 2.20 -5.73 -7.29
N TRP A 31 2.68 -6.10 -6.11
CA TRP A 31 3.96 -6.75 -5.92
C TRP A 31 3.81 -8.07 -5.18
N TYR A 32 4.74 -8.99 -5.42
CA TYR A 32 4.75 -10.34 -4.88
C TYR A 32 6.10 -10.65 -4.22
N SER A 33 6.07 -11.30 -3.07
CA SER A 33 7.20 -11.99 -2.44
C SER A 33 7.01 -13.52 -2.59
N LEU A 34 7.86 -14.31 -1.94
CA LEU A 34 7.74 -15.78 -1.88
C LEU A 34 6.37 -16.23 -1.33
N ASP A 35 5.91 -15.56 -0.28
CA ASP A 35 4.82 -15.98 0.59
C ASP A 35 3.73 -14.90 0.75
N SER A 36 3.86 -13.77 0.05
CA SER A 36 2.92 -12.66 0.23
C SER A 36 2.71 -11.84 -1.04
N ASN A 37 1.59 -11.12 -1.06
CA ASN A 37 1.28 -10.14 -2.10
C ASN A 37 0.84 -8.82 -1.46
N LEU A 38 1.21 -7.71 -2.09
CA LEU A 38 0.81 -6.37 -1.72
C LEU A 38 0.23 -5.68 -2.95
N LYS A 39 -1.02 -5.26 -2.85
CA LYS A 39 -1.72 -4.49 -3.87
C LYS A 39 -2.04 -3.10 -3.32
N ILE A 40 -1.81 -2.08 -4.12
CA ILE A 40 -2.26 -0.71 -3.85
C ILE A 40 -3.29 -0.32 -4.90
N ASN A 41 -4.38 0.29 -4.45
CA ASN A 41 -5.54 0.66 -5.24
C ASN A 41 -5.54 2.18 -5.48
N LYS A 42 -6.30 2.61 -6.51
CA LYS A 42 -6.43 4.02 -6.92
C LYS A 42 -7.07 4.92 -5.86
N ASP A 43 -7.85 4.35 -4.96
CA ASP A 43 -8.54 5.05 -3.87
C ASP A 43 -7.65 5.23 -2.63
N ARG A 44 -6.32 5.12 -2.77
CA ARG A 44 -5.32 5.20 -1.70
C ARG A 44 -5.45 4.09 -0.66
N THR A 45 -6.17 3.01 -0.96
CA THR A 45 -6.23 1.82 -0.11
C THR A 45 -5.22 0.76 -0.56
N PHE A 46 -4.77 -0.08 0.36
CA PHE A 46 -3.97 -1.25 0.04
C PHE A 46 -4.62 -2.53 0.56
N GLU A 47 -4.26 -3.64 -0.08
CA GLU A 47 -4.58 -5.00 0.33
C GLU A 47 -3.29 -5.80 0.41
N PHE A 48 -3.11 -6.53 1.51
CA PHE A 48 -1.96 -7.37 1.73
C PHE A 48 -2.43 -8.76 2.14
N GLU A 49 -1.79 -9.79 1.60
CA GLU A 49 -2.01 -11.18 1.97
C GLU A 49 -0.68 -11.88 2.13
N ARG A 50 -0.53 -12.68 3.19
CA ARG A 50 0.59 -13.58 3.43
C ARG A 50 0.04 -14.99 3.66
N PHE A 51 0.71 -15.98 3.11
CA PHE A 51 0.38 -17.38 3.22
C PHE A 51 1.57 -18.14 3.78
N ASN A 52 1.34 -18.95 4.80
CA ASN A 52 2.30 -19.98 5.21
C ASN A 52 1.61 -21.36 5.12
N SER A 53 2.34 -22.43 5.42
CA SER A 53 1.83 -23.81 5.24
C SER A 53 0.58 -24.14 6.07
N ILE A 54 0.27 -23.36 7.11
CA ILE A 54 -0.77 -23.68 8.09
C ILE A 54 -1.78 -22.55 8.34
N SER A 55 -1.56 -21.37 7.80
CA SER A 55 -2.36 -20.17 8.05
C SER A 55 -2.16 -19.10 6.97
N SER A 56 -3.11 -18.17 6.93
CA SER A 56 -2.96 -16.93 6.16
C SER A 56 -3.11 -15.72 7.07
N SER A 57 -2.52 -14.61 6.64
CA SER A 57 -2.63 -13.33 7.31
C SER A 57 -2.97 -12.26 6.29
N ILE A 58 -3.85 -11.33 6.65
CA ILE A 58 -4.30 -10.27 5.76
C ILE A 58 -4.05 -8.89 6.35
N SER A 59 -4.11 -7.86 5.51
CA SER A 59 -4.21 -6.49 5.96
C SER A 59 -4.92 -5.61 4.93
N LYS A 60 -5.59 -4.57 5.41
CA LYS A 60 -6.17 -3.50 4.60
C LYS A 60 -5.93 -2.17 5.28
N GLY A 61 -5.68 -1.13 4.51
CA GLY A 61 -5.36 0.17 5.06
C GLY A 61 -5.16 1.23 4.00
N GLU A 62 -4.57 2.34 4.40
CA GLU A 62 -4.20 3.45 3.53
C GLU A 62 -2.72 3.40 3.17
N TRP A 63 -2.41 3.88 1.97
CA TRP A 63 -1.06 4.11 1.53
C TRP A 63 -0.83 5.56 1.10
N LYS A 64 0.42 6.00 1.22
CA LYS A 64 0.91 7.25 0.62
C LYS A 64 2.33 7.07 0.13
N ILE A 65 2.71 7.87 -0.86
CA ILE A 65 4.10 7.96 -1.32
C ILE A 65 4.69 9.26 -0.79
N ILE A 66 5.87 9.17 -0.20
CA ILE A 66 6.70 10.31 0.17
C ILE A 66 8.03 10.11 -0.55
N ASN A 67 8.28 10.92 -1.59
CA ASN A 67 9.43 10.77 -2.49
C ASN A 67 9.46 9.37 -3.15
N ASP A 68 10.45 8.55 -2.80
CA ASP A 68 10.65 7.17 -3.27
C ASP A 68 10.11 6.12 -2.28
N THR A 69 9.43 6.55 -1.22
CA THR A 69 9.03 5.69 -0.12
C THR A 69 7.51 5.50 -0.09
N LEU A 70 7.06 4.26 -0.26
CA LEU A 70 5.68 3.84 0.02
C LEU A 70 5.53 3.67 1.53
N VAL A 71 4.52 4.32 2.10
CA VAL A 71 4.17 4.23 3.53
C VAL A 71 2.80 3.58 3.66
N LEU A 72 2.71 2.51 4.46
CA LEU A 72 1.48 1.76 4.70
C LEU A 72 0.99 1.95 6.14
N ASN A 73 -0.32 2.15 6.30
CA ASN A 73 -1.00 2.20 7.60
C ASN A 73 -2.28 1.37 7.54
N SER A 74 -2.31 0.27 8.29
CA SER A 74 -3.49 -0.59 8.43
C SER A 74 -4.66 0.14 9.07
N PHE A 75 -5.87 -0.16 8.61
CA PHE A 75 -7.08 0.20 9.33
C PHE A 75 -7.19 -0.57 10.64
N GLU A 76 -7.87 0.01 11.62
CA GLU A 76 -8.25 -0.74 12.81
C GLU A 76 -9.22 -1.86 12.41
N ASN A 77 -8.84 -3.10 12.73
CA ASN A 77 -9.63 -4.26 12.39
C ASN A 77 -10.58 -4.61 13.55
N LYS A 78 -11.88 -4.71 13.24
CA LYS A 78 -12.93 -5.07 14.20
C LYS A 78 -13.23 -6.58 14.26
N GLY A 79 -12.60 -7.38 13.39
CA GLY A 79 -12.86 -8.81 13.28
C GLY A 79 -11.99 -9.69 14.19
N CYS A 80 -12.12 -11.00 14.00
CA CYS A 80 -11.44 -12.01 14.81
C CYS A 80 -10.11 -12.44 14.20
N TYR A 81 -9.00 -11.83 14.62
CA TYR A 81 -7.69 -12.12 14.08
C TYR A 81 -6.64 -12.29 15.18
N PHE A 82 -5.60 -13.08 14.90
CA PHE A 82 -4.36 -12.97 15.65
C PHE A 82 -3.50 -11.89 15.00
N TYR A 83 -2.98 -10.96 15.81
CA TYR A 83 -2.14 -9.89 15.28
C TYR A 83 -0.71 -10.35 15.08
N GLU A 84 -0.16 -10.01 13.92
CA GLU A 84 1.22 -10.32 13.54
C GLU A 84 1.95 -9.06 13.10
N ASN A 85 3.26 -9.04 13.34
CA ASN A 85 4.13 -8.00 12.80
C ASN A 85 4.56 -8.36 11.38
N TYR A 86 4.84 -7.33 10.57
CA TYR A 86 5.30 -7.55 9.21
C TYR A 86 6.72 -8.16 9.16
N VAL A 87 7.67 -7.69 9.99
CA VAL A 87 9.06 -8.22 10.02
C VAL A 87 9.38 -9.05 11.27
N LEU A 88 9.88 -10.25 10.99
CA LEU A 88 10.23 -11.46 11.77
C LEU A 88 9.94 -11.59 13.28
N GLU A 89 9.44 -12.81 13.53
CA GLU A 89 9.57 -13.72 14.69
C GLU A 89 8.84 -13.40 16.01
N PRO A 90 8.45 -14.44 16.78
CA PRO A 90 7.17 -14.54 17.48
C PRO A 90 7.21 -13.75 18.78
N LEU A 91 7.21 -12.43 18.67
CA LEU A 91 7.06 -11.57 19.84
C LEU A 91 5.57 -11.46 20.14
N ASN A 92 5.08 -12.56 20.71
CA ASN A 92 3.76 -12.76 21.29
C ASN A 92 2.64 -12.53 20.27
N LYS A 93 1.96 -13.62 19.86
CA LYS A 93 0.59 -13.50 19.33
C LYS A 93 -0.16 -12.57 20.29
N ILE A 94 -0.43 -11.35 19.86
CA ILE A 94 -1.34 -10.48 20.60
C ILE A 94 -2.71 -11.07 20.27
N ILE A 95 -3.10 -12.04 21.08
CA ILE A 95 -4.42 -12.66 21.07
C ILE A 95 -5.41 -11.55 21.45
N ASN A 96 -6.48 -11.51 20.68
CA ASN A 96 -7.46 -10.46 20.59
C ASN A 96 -7.96 -9.93 21.95
N LYS A 97 -8.40 -8.66 21.93
CA LYS A 97 -9.05 -7.91 23.03
C LYS A 97 -10.44 -8.47 23.43
N ASN A 98 -10.88 -9.59 22.83
CA ASN A 98 -12.24 -10.11 22.92
C ASN A 98 -12.21 -11.60 23.31
N LYS A 99 -12.59 -11.91 24.56
CA LYS A 99 -12.43 -13.25 25.17
C LYS A 99 -13.25 -14.37 24.48
N ASN A 100 -14.22 -14.02 23.63
CA ASN A 100 -15.10 -14.97 22.94
C ASN A 100 -14.71 -15.21 21.46
N CYS A 101 -13.44 -14.98 21.10
CA CYS A 101 -12.99 -14.95 19.72
C CYS A 101 -11.88 -15.98 19.49
N GLN A 102 -12.09 -16.95 18.60
CA GLN A 102 -11.08 -17.93 18.18
C GLN A 102 -10.67 -17.66 16.73
N PRO A 103 -9.56 -16.94 16.49
CA PRO A 103 -9.17 -16.54 15.14
C PRO A 103 -8.55 -17.71 14.36
N ASN A 104 -8.99 -17.89 13.11
CA ASN A 104 -8.42 -18.83 12.14
C ASN A 104 -7.51 -18.14 11.09
N GLN A 105 -7.41 -16.81 11.14
CA GLN A 105 -6.67 -15.98 10.21
C GLN A 105 -5.90 -14.89 10.96
N GLY A 106 -4.73 -14.53 10.44
CA GLY A 106 -3.90 -13.48 10.99
C GLY A 106 -4.23 -12.11 10.42
N TYR A 107 -3.85 -11.07 11.14
CA TYR A 107 -3.87 -9.71 10.66
C TYR A 107 -2.50 -9.06 10.83
N VAL A 108 -1.87 -8.70 9.71
CA VAL A 108 -0.60 -7.97 9.74
C VAL A 108 -0.89 -6.50 9.95
N ASN A 109 -0.40 -5.94 11.06
CA ASN A 109 -0.65 -4.55 11.39
C ASN A 109 0.51 -3.67 10.91
N PHE A 110 0.32 -3.00 9.77
CA PHE A 110 1.25 -2.00 9.26
C PHE A 110 1.03 -0.69 10.01
N LYS A 111 2.01 -0.26 10.81
CA LYS A 111 2.00 1.03 11.50
C LYS A 111 3.14 1.90 11.01
N ASN A 112 2.85 2.78 10.04
CA ASN A 112 3.86 3.62 9.40
C ASN A 112 5.03 2.80 8.82
N GLU A 113 4.71 1.66 8.23
CA GLU A 113 5.69 0.76 7.61
C GLU A 113 6.13 1.32 6.27
N LYS A 114 7.44 1.26 6.01
CA LYS A 114 8.07 1.98 4.90
C LYS A 114 8.72 1.01 3.93
N PHE A 115 8.52 1.25 2.65
CA PHE A 115 9.12 0.48 1.57
C PHE A 115 9.73 1.44 0.54
N TYR A 116 11.00 1.24 0.20
CA TYR A 116 11.62 1.93 -0.92
C TYR A 116 11.13 1.35 -2.23
N ILE A 117 10.63 2.20 -3.12
CA ILE A 117 10.30 1.85 -4.49
C ILE A 117 11.57 2.03 -5.32
N LYS A 118 12.18 0.93 -5.74
CA LYS A 118 13.30 0.94 -6.69
C LYS A 118 12.90 0.17 -7.94
N ASP A 119 12.62 0.90 -9.03
CA ASP A 119 12.13 0.35 -10.29
C ASP A 119 10.87 -0.51 -10.07
N SER A 120 10.98 -1.82 -10.27
CA SER A 120 9.89 -2.79 -10.07
C SER A 120 9.92 -3.51 -8.73
N ILE A 121 10.79 -3.09 -7.82
CA ILE A 121 11.04 -3.74 -6.55
C ILE A 121 10.57 -2.83 -5.40
N LEU A 122 9.88 -3.42 -4.42
CA LEU A 122 9.69 -2.83 -3.11
C LEU A 122 10.70 -3.44 -2.15
N ILE A 123 11.46 -2.59 -1.47
CA ILE A 123 12.46 -2.99 -0.49
C ILE A 123 11.99 -2.48 0.87
N TYR A 124 11.73 -3.40 1.81
CA TYR A 124 11.33 -3.02 3.16
C TYR A 124 12.41 -2.19 3.87
N LYS A 125 12.01 -1.09 4.50
CA LYS A 125 12.87 -0.23 5.31
C LYS A 125 12.66 -0.55 6.79
N SER A 126 13.45 -1.49 7.29
CA SER A 126 13.47 -1.80 8.72
C SER A 126 14.01 -0.62 9.53
N GLN A 127 13.39 -0.35 10.68
CA GLN A 127 13.94 0.55 11.71
C GLN A 127 14.89 -0.17 12.67
N LYS A 128 14.84 -1.50 12.71
CA LYS A 128 15.72 -2.34 13.53
C LYS A 128 16.95 -2.76 12.71
N ASN A 129 18.11 -2.88 13.35
CA ASN A 129 19.32 -3.51 12.81
C ASN A 129 19.06 -5.01 12.57
N ILE A 130 18.27 -5.31 11.55
CA ILE A 130 18.03 -6.65 11.04
C ILE A 130 19.01 -6.81 9.88
N ASP A 131 19.66 -7.96 9.80
CA ASP A 131 20.59 -8.30 8.73
C ASP A 131 19.95 -7.97 7.37
N GLU A 132 20.60 -7.07 6.62
CA GLU A 132 20.11 -6.58 5.34
C GLU A 132 19.92 -7.71 4.32
N SER A 133 20.67 -8.82 4.46
CA SER A 133 20.53 -10.00 3.61
C SER A 133 19.20 -10.73 3.84
N ILE A 134 18.75 -10.80 5.09
CA ILE A 134 17.44 -11.37 5.48
C ILE A 134 16.31 -10.46 5.00
N LEU A 135 16.45 -9.14 5.15
CA LEU A 135 15.45 -8.17 4.69
C LEU A 135 15.26 -8.20 3.17
N ARG A 136 16.36 -8.28 2.41
CA ARG A 136 16.30 -8.36 0.94
C ARG A 136 15.65 -9.64 0.45
N ASN A 137 15.90 -10.78 1.10
CA ASN A 137 15.42 -12.07 0.60
C ASN A 137 13.99 -12.41 1.04
N SER A 138 13.57 -11.97 2.23
CA SER A 138 12.27 -12.35 2.81
C SER A 138 11.19 -11.26 2.71
N TYR A 139 11.57 -10.00 2.56
CA TYR A 139 10.64 -8.85 2.63
C TYR A 139 10.74 -7.89 1.44
N SER A 140 11.47 -8.28 0.40
CA SER A 140 11.37 -7.58 -0.88
C SER A 140 10.20 -8.14 -1.69
N PHE A 141 9.52 -7.24 -2.39
CA PHE A 141 8.52 -7.63 -3.37
C PHE A 141 8.96 -7.23 -4.76
N SER A 142 8.58 -8.01 -5.76
CA SER A 142 8.79 -7.69 -7.17
C SER A 142 7.47 -7.61 -7.91
N ARG A 143 7.36 -6.72 -8.89
CA ARG A 143 6.24 -6.77 -9.85
C ARG A 143 6.45 -7.99 -10.75
N LYS A 144 5.39 -8.78 -10.97
CA LYS A 144 5.40 -9.71 -12.12
C LYS A 144 5.55 -8.86 -13.38
N ASN A 145 6.67 -9.00 -14.08
CA ASN A 145 6.77 -8.47 -15.42
C ASN A 145 5.66 -9.13 -16.24
N ARG A 146 4.67 -8.34 -16.70
CA ARG A 146 3.83 -8.77 -17.81
C ARG A 146 4.75 -8.84 -19.01
N TYR A 147 5.35 -10.01 -19.26
CA TYR A 147 5.94 -10.27 -20.57
C TYR A 147 4.83 -10.00 -21.59
N ARG A 148 5.03 -8.98 -22.44
CA ARG A 148 4.27 -8.82 -23.67
C ARG A 148 4.39 -10.17 -24.38
N LYS A 149 3.27 -10.84 -24.60
CA LYS A 149 3.21 -11.84 -25.66
C LYS A 149 3.59 -11.09 -26.94
N LEU A 150 4.78 -11.37 -27.46
CA LEU A 150 5.10 -11.14 -28.87
C LEU A 150 4.31 -12.14 -29.70
#